data_AF-A0A9E0WG58-F1
#
_entry.id   AF-A0A9E0WG58-F1
#
_cell.length_a   1.000
_cell.length_b   1.000
_cell.length_c   1.000
_cell.angle_alpha   90.00
_cell.angle_beta   90.00
_cell.angle_gamma   90.00
#
_symmetry.space_group_name_H-M   'P 1'
#
loop_
_entity.id
_entity.type
_entity.pdbx_description
1 polymer ?
#
loop_
_entity_poly.entity_id
_entity_poly.type
_entity_poly.pdbx_seq_one_letter_code
_entity_poly.pdbx_strand_id
1 'polypeptide(L)'
;MDDANSDNLTEAARDRLRLTVERIERLEEEKKEIAEQIKEVYGEAKAVGYDVKALRTVIRLRKQDRDTRREQEAVLEVYLDALGELD
;
A
#
# COMPACT_ATOMS: atom_id res chain seq x y z
N MET A 1 10.28 -40.00 21.82
CA MET A 1 8.88 -40.07 21.41
C MET A 1 8.43 -38.63 21.32
N ASP A 2 8.18 -38.18 20.10
CA ASP A 2 7.83 -36.81 19.80
C ASP A 2 6.44 -36.52 20.37
N ASP A 3 6.37 -35.89 21.54
CA ASP A 3 5.13 -35.28 22.02
C ASP A 3 4.90 -33.96 21.26
N ALA A 4 4.65 -34.13 19.98
CA ALA A 4 4.15 -33.10 19.10
C ALA A 4 2.70 -32.76 19.52
N ASN A 5 2.56 -31.59 20.12
CA ASN A 5 1.48 -30.65 19.84
C ASN A 5 0.05 -31.06 20.25
N SER A 6 -0.32 -30.74 21.49
CA SER A 6 -1.71 -30.46 21.87
C SER A 6 -1.77 -29.47 23.02
N ASP A 7 -1.24 -28.26 22.82
CA ASP A 7 -1.59 -27.12 23.68
C ASP A 7 -3.05 -26.74 23.40
N ASN A 8 -3.95 -27.34 24.18
CA ASN A 8 -5.37 -26.97 24.17
C ASN A 8 -5.50 -25.52 24.65
N LEU A 9 -5.87 -24.60 23.76
CA LEU A 9 -6.19 -23.21 24.13
C LEU A 9 -7.27 -23.21 25.22
N THR A 10 -7.05 -22.41 26.27
CA THR A 10 -8.07 -22.11 27.29
C THR A 10 -9.26 -21.40 26.65
N GLU A 11 -10.45 -21.52 27.24
CA GLU A 11 -11.65 -20.89 26.69
C GLU A 11 -11.50 -19.35 26.53
N ALA A 12 -10.90 -18.70 27.53
CA ALA A 12 -10.58 -17.27 27.45
C ALA A 12 -9.61 -16.92 26.30
N ALA A 13 -8.65 -17.80 26.00
CA ALA A 13 -7.75 -17.62 24.85
C ALA A 13 -8.49 -17.80 23.52
N ARG A 14 -9.45 -18.73 23.44
CA ARG A 14 -10.30 -18.92 22.25
C ARG A 14 -11.20 -17.72 22.01
N ASP A 15 -11.79 -17.15 23.06
CA ASP A 15 -12.63 -15.95 22.96
C ASP A 15 -11.83 -14.73 22.51
N ARG A 16 -10.63 -14.54 23.08
CA ARG A 16 -9.73 -13.46 22.64
C ARG A 16 -9.32 -13.61 21.17
N LEU A 17 -9.06 -14.83 20.73
CA LEU A 17 -8.75 -15.12 19.33
C LEU A 17 -9.95 -14.78 18.44
N ARG A 18 -11.16 -15.23 18.78
CA ARG A 18 -12.39 -14.93 18.03
C ARG A 18 -12.60 -13.43 17.87
N LEU A 19 -12.54 -12.66 18.96
CA LEU A 19 -12.69 -11.20 18.91
C LEU A 19 -11.60 -10.51 18.08
N THR A 20 -10.37 -11.05 18.09
CA THR A 20 -9.26 -10.54 17.28
C THR A 20 -9.52 -10.77 15.79
N VAL A 21 -9.96 -11.97 15.42
CA VAL A 21 -10.30 -12.33 14.04
C VAL A 21 -11.46 -11.47 13.53
N GLU A 22 -12.57 -11.38 14.28
CA GLU A 22 -13.72 -10.56 13.91
C GLU A 22 -13.35 -9.08 13.70
N ARG A 23 -12.40 -8.57 14.48
CA ARG A 23 -11.89 -7.21 14.29
C ARG A 23 -11.07 -7.07 13.01
N ILE A 24 -10.23 -8.05 12.68
CA ILE A 24 -9.44 -8.04 11.44
C ILE A 24 -10.35 -8.14 10.22
N GLU A 25 -11.34 -9.05 10.24
CA GLU A 25 -12.26 -9.24 9.12
C GLU A 25 -13.06 -7.97 8.81
N ARG A 26 -13.55 -7.28 9.84
CA ARG A 26 -14.20 -5.97 9.67
C ARG A 26 -13.26 -4.93 9.04
N LEU A 27 -12.01 -4.84 9.52
CA LEU A 27 -11.02 -3.91 8.96
C LEU A 27 -10.65 -4.27 7.52
N GLU A 28 -10.62 -5.55 7.15
CA GLU A 28 -10.37 -5.97 5.77
C GLU A 28 -11.56 -5.62 4.84
N GLU A 29 -12.81 -5.71 5.32
CA GLU A 29 -13.96 -5.24 4.53
C GLU A 29 -13.93 -3.72 4.36
N GLU A 30 -13.68 -2.94 5.43
CA GLU A 30 -13.51 -1.49 5.35
C GLU A 30 -12.40 -1.10 4.35
N LYS A 31 -11.25 -1.79 4.41
CA LYS A 31 -10.13 -1.60 3.47
C LYS A 31 -10.53 -1.89 2.03
N LYS A 32 -11.36 -2.91 1.80
CA LYS A 32 -11.87 -3.27 0.47
C LYS A 32 -12.85 -2.22 -0.05
N GLU A 33 -13.75 -1.70 0.78
CA GLU A 33 -14.65 -0.60 0.42
C GLU A 33 -13.85 0.65 0.00
N ILE A 34 -12.84 1.04 0.80
CA ILE A 34 -11.95 2.16 0.46
C ILE A 34 -11.18 1.89 -0.83
N ALA A 35 -10.72 0.66 -1.07
CA ALA A 35 -10.02 0.31 -2.29
C ALA A 35 -10.92 0.45 -3.53
N GLU A 36 -12.20 0.10 -3.43
CA GLU A 36 -13.15 0.29 -4.53
C GLU A 36 -13.45 1.77 -4.76
N GLN A 37 -13.66 2.57 -3.71
CA GLN A 37 -13.81 4.03 -3.84
C GLN A 37 -12.60 4.67 -4.53
N ILE A 38 -11.37 4.27 -4.18
CA ILE A 38 -10.15 4.75 -4.85
C ILE A 38 -10.15 4.37 -6.35
N LYS A 39 -10.63 3.17 -6.68
CA LYS A 39 -10.72 2.69 -8.06
C LYS A 39 -11.75 3.48 -8.86
N GLU A 40 -12.90 3.80 -8.27
CA GLU A 40 -13.91 4.68 -8.86
C GLU A 40 -13.33 6.05 -9.19
N VAL A 41 -12.63 6.69 -8.25
CA VAL A 41 -11.96 7.99 -8.48
C VAL A 41 -10.95 7.93 -9.63
N TYR A 42 -10.16 6.86 -9.74
CA TYR A 42 -9.29 6.69 -10.91
C TYR A 42 -10.08 6.46 -12.21
N GLY A 43 -11.24 5.82 -12.14
CA GLY A 43 -12.16 5.65 -13.26
C GLY A 43 -12.73 6.99 -13.75
N GLU A 44 -13.18 7.84 -12.82
CA GLU A 44 -13.63 9.20 -13.10
C GLU A 44 -12.52 10.05 -13.72
N ALA A 45 -11.31 10.00 -13.13
CA ALA A 45 -10.16 10.72 -13.66
C ALA A 45 -9.85 10.30 -15.11
N LYS A 46 -9.95 9.00 -15.41
CA LYS A 46 -9.81 8.48 -16.77
C LYS A 46 -10.90 9.01 -17.71
N ALA A 47 -12.14 9.07 -17.25
CA ALA A 47 -13.27 9.55 -18.06
C ALA A 47 -13.13 11.03 -18.44
N VAL A 48 -12.49 11.84 -17.59
CA VAL A 48 -12.18 13.25 -17.84
C VAL A 48 -10.90 13.43 -18.68
N GLY A 49 -10.17 12.35 -18.97
CA GLY A 49 -9.01 12.35 -19.86
C GLY A 49 -7.64 12.40 -19.17
N TYR A 50 -7.57 12.22 -17.84
CA TYR A 50 -6.29 12.13 -17.14
C TYR A 50 -5.59 10.79 -17.37
N ASP A 51 -4.26 10.82 -17.46
CA ASP A 51 -3.45 9.59 -17.46
C ASP A 51 -3.39 9.00 -16.03
N VAL A 52 -4.08 7.87 -15.86
CA VAL A 52 -4.16 7.16 -14.57
C VAL A 52 -2.79 6.61 -14.12
N LYS A 53 -1.90 6.22 -15.03
CA LYS A 53 -0.56 5.73 -14.66
C LYS A 53 0.30 6.88 -14.13
N ALA A 54 0.21 8.05 -14.76
CA ALA A 54 0.86 9.26 -14.26
C ALA A 54 0.31 9.66 -12.89
N LEU A 55 -1.02 9.66 -12.70
CA LEU A 55 -1.62 9.96 -11.39
C LEU A 55 -1.16 8.99 -10.29
N ARG A 56 -1.12 7.67 -10.57
CA ARG A 56 -0.60 6.68 -9.61
C ARG A 56 0.86 6.96 -9.23
N THR A 57 1.67 7.37 -10.22
CA THR A 57 3.05 7.79 -9.98
C THR A 57 3.12 9.04 -9.10
N VAL A 58 2.31 10.05 -9.38
CA VAL A 58 2.21 11.27 -8.55
C VAL A 58 1.84 10.93 -7.11
N ILE A 59 0.81 10.10 -6.89
CA ILE A 59 0.40 9.69 -5.54
C ILE A 59 1.52 8.92 -4.82
N ARG A 60 2.23 8.02 -5.51
CA ARG A 60 3.38 7.30 -4.95
C ARG A 60 4.49 8.26 -4.54
N LEU A 61 4.87 9.20 -5.41
CA LEU A 61 5.90 10.21 -5.13
C LEU A 61 5.49 11.13 -3.97
N ARG A 62 4.20 11.47 -3.85
CA ARG A 62 3.68 12.30 -2.75
C ARG A 62 3.65 11.60 -1.40
N LYS A 63 3.71 10.26 -1.36
CA LYS A 63 3.81 9.47 -0.13
C LYS A 63 5.25 9.36 0.39
N GLN A 64 6.24 9.64 -0.46
CA GLN A 64 7.64 9.61 -0.05
C GLN A 64 7.98 10.88 0.75
N ASP A 65 8.93 10.75 1.66
CA ASP A 65 9.53 11.91 2.32
C ASP A 65 10.17 12.86 1.30
N ARG A 66 10.03 14.17 1.53
CA ARG A 66 10.44 15.19 0.55
C ARG A 66 11.95 15.24 0.36
N ASP A 67 12.71 15.02 1.42
CA ASP A 67 14.17 15.11 1.34
C ASP A 67 14.72 13.84 0.70
N THR A 68 14.17 12.67 1.05
CA THR A 68 14.45 11.42 0.34
C THR A 68 14.19 11.55 -1.16
N ARG A 69 13.06 12.16 -1.54
CA ARG A 69 12.71 12.34 -2.95
C ARG A 69 13.69 13.26 -3.67
N ARG A 70 14.08 14.37 -3.05
CA ARG A 70 15.07 15.30 -3.64
C ARG A 70 16.43 14.67 -3.83
N GLU A 71 16.88 13.87 -2.86
CA GLU A 71 18.14 13.13 -2.97
C GLU A 71 18.10 12.15 -4.15
N GLN A 72 17.00 11.40 -4.29
CA GLN A 72 16.80 10.50 -5.43
C GLN A 72 16.75 11.24 -6.77
N GLU A 73 16.05 12.37 -6.83
CA GLU A 73 15.97 13.22 -8.03
C GLU A 73 17.36 13.77 -8.42
N ALA A 74 18.16 14.22 -7.46
CA ALA A 74 19.51 14.71 -7.71
C ALA A 74 20.45 13.61 -8.23
N VAL A 75 20.38 12.39 -7.65
CA VAL A 75 21.17 11.24 -8.15
C VAL A 75 20.73 10.85 -9.56
N LEU A 76 19.42 10.82 -9.82
CA LEU A 76 18.88 10.50 -11.13
C LEU A 76 19.34 11.52 -12.18
N GLU A 77 19.28 12.82 -11.86
CA GLU A 77 19.74 13.89 -12.75
C GLU A 77 21.21 13.71 -13.12
N VAL A 78 22.09 13.44 -12.15
CA VAL A 78 23.52 13.16 -12.41
C VAL A 78 23.70 11.98 -13.36
N TYR A 79 22.91 10.92 -13.23
CA TYR A 79 23.00 9.76 -14.10
C TYR A 79 22.47 10.03 -15.50
N LEU A 80 21.37 10.78 -15.64
CA LEU A 80 20.83 11.16 -16.94
C LEU A 80 21.78 12.10 -17.68
N ASP A 81 22.38 13.07 -16.98
CA ASP A 81 23.41 13.96 -17.52
C ASP A 81 24.61 13.16 -18.06
N ALA A 82 25.14 12.24 -17.24
CA ALA A 82 26.27 11.39 -17.62
C ALA A 82 25.98 10.47 -18.82
N LEU A 83 24.71 10.16 -19.08
CA LEU A 83 24.25 9.36 -20.22
C LEU A 83 23.88 10.22 -21.44
N GLY A 84 23.88 11.55 -21.33
CA GLY A 84 23.48 12.46 -22.41
C GLY A 84 21.98 12.48 -22.68
N GLU A 85 21.17 12.15 -21.66
CA GLU A 85 19.69 12.11 -21.73
C GLU A 85 19.06 13.43 -21.22
N LEU A 86 19.87 14.44 -20.93
CA LEU A 86 19.43 15.81 -20.61
C LEU A 86 19.80 16.74 -21.79
N ASP A 87 18.83 17.55 -22.25
CA ASP A 87 19.01 18.55 -23.31
C ASP A 87 19.67 19.86 -22.81
#